data_AF-A0A3D4JBS1-F1
#
_entry.id   AF-A0A3D4JBS1-F1
#
_cell.length_a   1.000
_cell.length_b   1.000
_cell.length_c   1.000
_cell.angle_alpha   90.00
_cell.angle_beta   90.00
_cell.angle_gamma   90.00
#
_symmetry.space_group_name_H-M   'P 1'
#
loop_
_entity.id
_entity.type
_entity.pdbx_description
1 polymer ?
#
loop_
_entity_poly.entity_id
_entity_poly.type
_entity_poly.pdbx_seq_one_letter_code
_entity_poly.pdbx_strand_id
1 'polypeptide(L)'
;MSALPPWAQGPFELIVHAEEHLRKGDDFDRRMALISFDNAIEVAIATYLSLNPIQRGGKSYPKDDVKKWLENYHSKLDFLNEELTSRKLLWEVERSYIVYVHDQRNEQYHRGSKGTPEKQVLEIVRKASLWIMATLYSITDIEKTLNDTITAKLPPPPAQPDKNFDDAIDELYGPVVIAGQVYAASEILFAMDDLAYRDIGLELTTKQAEEESE
;
A
#
# COMPACT_ATOMS: atom_id res chain seq x y z
N MET A 1 2.48 12.64 -11.32
CA MET A 1 2.83 13.19 -10.00
C MET A 1 2.05 12.40 -8.95
N SER A 2 2.67 12.00 -7.84
CA SER A 2 1.95 11.30 -6.76
C SER A 2 0.76 12.13 -6.29
N ALA A 3 -0.38 11.48 -5.99
CA ALA A 3 -1.57 12.15 -5.44
C ALA A 3 -1.31 12.77 -4.06
N LEU A 4 -0.20 12.40 -3.41
CA LEU A 4 0.19 12.87 -2.08
C LEU A 4 1.23 13.98 -2.15
N PRO A 5 1.10 15.03 -1.32
CA PRO A 5 2.17 16.01 -1.19
C PRO A 5 3.44 15.32 -0.64
N PRO A 6 4.65 15.75 -1.04
CA PRO A 6 5.90 15.06 -0.68
C PRO A 6 6.10 14.84 0.82
N TRP A 7 5.68 15.79 1.65
CA TRP A 7 5.80 15.71 3.11
C TRP A 7 4.81 14.74 3.77
N ALA A 8 3.80 14.24 3.05
CA ALA A 8 2.90 13.20 3.54
C ALA A 8 3.41 11.78 3.21
N GLN A 9 4.43 11.63 2.36
CA GLN A 9 4.86 10.31 1.89
C GLN A 9 5.41 9.42 3.01
N GLY A 10 6.21 9.97 3.94
CA GLY A 10 6.78 9.21 5.05
C GLY A 10 5.72 8.55 5.94
N PRO A 11 4.78 9.33 6.53
CA PRO A 11 3.68 8.75 7.29
C PRO A 11 2.79 7.81 6.48
N PHE A 12 2.56 8.11 5.19
CA PHE A 12 1.75 7.28 4.31
C PHE A 12 2.40 5.91 4.06
N GLU A 13 3.72 5.88 3.90
CA GLU A 13 4.45 4.66 3.66
C GLU A 13 4.27 3.64 4.81
N LEU A 14 4.18 4.11 6.06
CA LEU A 14 3.86 3.24 7.20
C LEU A 14 2.47 2.59 7.08
N ILE A 15 1.48 3.31 6.56
CA ILE A 15 0.14 2.76 6.26
C ILE A 15 0.23 1.72 5.14
N VAL A 16 1.03 1.97 4.10
CA VAL A 16 1.24 1.01 3.00
C VAL A 16 1.86 -0.29 3.53
N HIS A 17 2.93 -0.21 4.32
CA HIS A 17 3.56 -1.39 4.94
C HIS A 17 2.59 -2.13 5.88
N ALA A 18 1.80 -1.40 6.66
CA ALA A 18 0.79 -1.98 7.54
C ALA A 18 -0.27 -2.78 6.75
N GLU A 19 -0.73 -2.22 5.64
CA GLU A 19 -1.73 -2.83 4.77
C GLU A 19 -1.16 -4.06 4.02
N GLU A 20 0.11 -4.02 3.59
CA GLU A 20 0.79 -5.18 2.99
C GLU A 20 0.80 -6.38 3.94
N HIS A 21 1.15 -6.14 5.21
CA HIS A 21 1.05 -7.17 6.25
C HIS A 21 -0.40 -7.61 6.47
N LEU A 22 -1.34 -6.68 6.61
CA LEU A 22 -2.75 -7.00 6.82
C LEU A 22 -3.31 -7.94 5.74
N ARG A 23 -2.92 -7.73 4.46
CA ARG A 23 -3.36 -8.55 3.32
C ARG A 23 -2.77 -9.96 3.30
N LYS A 24 -1.55 -10.15 3.80
CA LYS A 24 -0.95 -11.49 3.98
C LYS A 24 -1.67 -12.25 5.10
N GLY A 25 -1.95 -11.55 6.20
CA GLY A 25 -2.96 -11.95 7.18
C GLY A 25 -2.60 -13.11 8.11
N ASP A 26 -1.35 -13.57 8.11
CA ASP A 26 -0.85 -14.53 9.10
C ASP A 26 -0.74 -13.90 10.50
N ASP A 27 -0.46 -14.70 11.54
CA ASP A 27 -0.45 -14.21 12.92
C ASP A 27 0.67 -13.17 13.18
N PHE A 28 1.82 -13.32 12.51
CA PHE A 28 2.92 -12.37 12.61
C PHE A 28 2.57 -11.08 11.88
N ASP A 29 2.04 -11.19 10.68
CA ASP A 29 1.57 -10.11 9.84
C ASP A 29 0.48 -9.29 10.52
N ARG A 30 -0.47 -9.91 11.23
CA ARG A 30 -1.47 -9.17 12.01
C ARG A 30 -0.85 -8.32 13.10
N ARG A 31 0.18 -8.83 13.79
CA ARG A 31 0.92 -8.03 14.79
C ARG A 31 1.66 -6.87 14.12
N MET A 32 2.32 -7.14 13.01
CA MET A 32 3.03 -6.11 12.24
C MET A 32 2.09 -5.04 11.70
N ALA A 33 0.91 -5.42 11.21
CA ALA A 33 -0.13 -4.51 10.76
C ALA A 33 -0.63 -3.61 11.89
N LEU A 34 -0.99 -4.18 13.05
CA LEU A 34 -1.42 -3.41 14.22
C LEU A 34 -0.37 -2.36 14.63
N ILE A 35 0.89 -2.80 14.78
CA ILE A 35 2.00 -1.91 15.18
C ILE A 35 2.20 -0.81 14.14
N SER A 36 2.19 -1.15 12.86
CA SER A 36 2.48 -0.21 11.78
C SER A 36 1.37 0.82 11.60
N PHE A 37 0.09 0.42 11.69
CA PHE A 37 -1.03 1.38 11.66
C PHE A 37 -1.03 2.32 12.86
N ASP A 38 -0.78 1.81 14.08
CA ASP A 38 -0.70 2.64 15.30
C ASP A 38 0.47 3.63 15.22
N ASN A 39 1.64 3.19 14.77
CA ASN A 39 2.78 4.08 14.53
C ASN A 39 2.50 5.11 13.43
N ALA A 40 1.77 4.74 12.38
CA ALA A 40 1.39 5.66 11.32
C ALA A 40 0.55 6.83 11.86
N ILE A 41 -0.34 6.60 12.83
CA ILE A 41 -1.12 7.66 13.50
C ILE A 41 -0.18 8.66 14.19
N GLU A 42 0.74 8.13 15.01
CA GLU A 42 1.70 8.97 15.75
C GLU A 42 2.59 9.78 14.82
N VAL A 43 3.17 9.12 13.81
CA VAL A 43 4.08 9.75 12.85
C VAL A 43 3.34 10.75 11.95
N ALA A 44 2.09 10.48 11.55
CA ALA A 44 1.28 11.41 10.76
C ALA A 44 1.02 12.71 11.52
N ILE A 45 0.65 12.62 12.81
CA ILE A 45 0.41 13.78 13.66
C ILE A 45 1.72 14.54 13.91
N ALA A 46 2.79 13.84 14.28
CA ALA A 46 4.08 14.46 14.59
C ALA A 46 4.69 15.18 13.37
N THR A 47 4.63 14.54 12.21
CA THR A 47 5.07 15.11 10.94
C THR A 47 4.25 16.35 10.64
N TYR A 48 2.91 16.26 10.71
CA TYR A 48 2.03 17.39 10.46
C TYR A 48 2.39 18.56 11.37
N LEU A 49 2.53 18.36 12.69
CA LEU A 49 2.91 19.41 13.65
C LEU A 49 4.27 20.07 13.37
N SER A 50 5.18 19.37 12.69
CA SER A 50 6.51 19.87 12.32
C SER A 50 6.54 20.65 11.00
N LEU A 51 5.47 20.60 10.20
CA LEU A 51 5.42 21.28 8.90
C LEU A 51 5.43 22.81 9.03
N ASN A 52 5.92 23.47 7.98
CA ASN A 52 5.74 24.91 7.84
C ASN A 52 4.23 25.22 7.67
N PRO A 53 3.71 26.32 8.23
CA PRO A 53 2.31 26.72 8.07
C PRO A 53 1.79 26.70 6.63
N ILE A 54 2.61 27.05 5.63
CA ILE A 54 2.19 27.02 4.21
C ILE A 54 1.81 25.61 3.73
N GLN A 55 2.42 24.56 4.31
CA GLN A 55 2.13 23.16 4.00
C GLN A 55 0.88 22.63 4.72
N ARG A 56 0.28 23.46 5.60
CA ARG A 56 -0.92 23.16 6.40
C ARG A 56 -2.05 24.16 6.16
N GLY A 57 -2.11 24.73 4.95
CA GLY A 57 -3.14 25.71 4.60
C GLY A 57 -3.06 27.01 5.41
N GLY A 58 -1.85 27.43 5.81
CA GLY A 58 -1.59 28.63 6.58
C GLY A 58 -1.72 28.46 8.10
N LYS A 59 -2.01 27.25 8.59
CA LYS A 59 -2.19 26.99 10.03
C LYS A 59 -0.86 27.00 10.78
N SER A 60 -0.81 27.85 11.80
CA SER A 60 0.31 27.96 12.73
C SER A 60 -0.17 27.65 14.15
N TYR A 61 0.70 27.03 14.93
CA TYR A 61 0.44 26.66 16.32
C TYR A 61 1.52 27.27 17.22
N PRO A 62 1.20 27.68 18.46
CA PRO A 62 2.20 28.12 19.41
C PRO A 62 3.24 27.03 19.69
N LYS A 63 4.51 27.41 19.81
CA LYS A 63 5.62 26.45 19.99
C LYS A 63 5.47 25.61 21.26
N ASP A 64 4.98 26.21 22.34
CA ASP A 64 4.79 25.51 23.62
C ASP A 64 3.68 24.46 23.53
N ASP A 65 2.60 24.75 22.78
CA ASP A 65 1.52 23.79 22.52
C ASP A 65 2.01 22.63 21.65
N VAL A 66 2.77 22.92 20.58
CA VAL A 66 3.38 21.88 19.75
C VAL A 66 4.29 20.97 20.58
N LYS A 67 5.13 21.55 21.44
CA LYS A 67 6.00 20.77 22.34
C LYS A 67 5.18 19.85 23.23
N LYS A 68 4.13 20.36 23.86
CA LYS A 68 3.21 19.59 24.71
C LYS A 68 2.52 18.46 23.95
N TRP A 69 1.98 18.74 22.77
CA TRP A 69 1.28 17.72 21.98
C TRP A 69 2.20 16.61 21.50
N LEU A 70 3.48 16.89 21.26
CA LEU A 70 4.45 15.88 20.82
C LEU A 70 4.94 14.93 21.92
N GLU A 71 4.66 15.20 23.21
CA GLU A 71 5.23 14.45 24.35
C GLU A 71 4.93 12.95 24.33
N ASN A 72 3.70 12.56 23.98
CA ASN A 72 3.29 11.15 23.96
C ASN A 72 2.13 10.92 22.97
N TYR A 73 1.60 9.70 22.92
CA TYR A 73 0.51 9.34 22.01
C TYR A 73 -0.80 10.06 22.36
N HIS A 74 -1.15 10.13 23.65
CA HIS A 74 -2.40 10.75 24.09
C HIS A 74 -2.41 12.27 23.86
N SER A 75 -1.28 12.95 24.07
CA SER A 75 -1.14 14.39 23.81
C SER A 75 -1.23 14.71 22.31
N LYS A 76 -0.87 13.76 21.43
CA LYS A 76 -1.10 13.88 19.98
C LYS A 76 -2.59 13.77 19.64
N LEU A 77 -3.35 12.95 20.36
CA LEU A 77 -4.81 12.90 20.21
C LEU A 77 -5.50 14.15 20.79
N ASP A 78 -4.91 14.82 21.79
CA ASP A 78 -5.39 16.13 22.23
C ASP A 78 -5.28 17.16 21.11
N PHE A 79 -4.13 17.24 20.44
CA PHE A 79 -3.97 18.06 19.24
C PHE A 79 -5.04 17.73 18.19
N LEU A 80 -5.24 16.45 17.89
CA LEU A 80 -6.23 16.05 16.89
C LEU A 80 -7.64 16.53 17.27
N ASN A 81 -8.01 16.46 18.55
CA ASN A 81 -9.29 16.98 19.04
C ASN A 81 -9.44 18.49 18.78
N GLU A 82 -8.40 19.26 19.10
CA GLU A 82 -8.37 20.71 18.88
C GLU A 82 -8.44 21.04 17.38
N GLU A 83 -7.70 20.29 16.57
CA GLU A 83 -7.67 20.46 15.11
C GLU A 83 -9.04 20.16 14.49
N LEU A 84 -9.70 19.07 14.88
CA LEU A 84 -11.05 18.73 14.43
C LEU A 84 -12.06 19.80 14.85
N THR A 85 -11.99 20.26 16.10
CA THR A 85 -12.85 21.34 16.61
C THR A 85 -12.66 22.62 15.79
N SER A 86 -11.42 23.01 15.50
CA SER A 86 -11.11 24.19 14.68
C SER A 86 -11.66 24.08 13.25
N ARG A 87 -11.68 22.86 12.70
CA ARG A 87 -12.21 22.54 11.37
C ARG A 87 -13.72 22.29 11.37
N LYS A 88 -14.38 22.27 12.54
CA LYS A 88 -15.77 21.86 12.73
C LYS A 88 -16.05 20.45 12.20
N LEU A 89 -15.09 19.55 12.37
CA LEU A 89 -15.19 18.14 12.02
C LEU A 89 -15.48 17.31 13.27
N LEU A 90 -16.13 16.17 13.08
CA LEU A 90 -16.33 15.18 14.11
C LEU A 90 -15.25 14.09 14.03
N TRP A 91 -15.08 13.36 15.13
CA TRP A 91 -14.30 12.13 15.12
C TRP A 91 -15.00 11.09 14.23
N GLU A 92 -14.29 10.55 13.23
CA GLU A 92 -14.81 9.42 12.45
C GLU A 92 -14.58 8.09 13.19
N VAL A 93 -13.49 8.01 13.95
CA VAL A 93 -13.22 6.93 14.90
C VAL A 93 -13.08 7.57 16.27
N GLU A 94 -13.98 7.23 17.20
CA GLU A 94 -13.97 7.80 18.54
C GLU A 94 -12.61 7.67 19.22
N ARG A 95 -12.20 8.73 19.92
CA ARG A 95 -10.91 8.80 20.62
C ARG A 95 -10.70 7.61 21.56
N SER A 96 -11.75 7.18 22.25
CA SER A 96 -11.70 6.04 23.18
C SER A 96 -11.36 4.72 22.47
N TYR A 97 -11.83 4.51 21.24
CA TYR A 97 -11.47 3.32 20.46
C TYR A 97 -10.01 3.36 20.00
N ILE A 98 -9.51 4.53 19.61
CA ILE A 98 -8.10 4.70 19.24
C ILE A 98 -7.19 4.42 20.44
N VAL A 99 -7.57 4.89 21.63
CA VAL A 99 -6.84 4.59 22.88
C VAL A 99 -6.89 3.10 23.19
N TYR A 100 -8.06 2.46 23.08
CA TYR A 100 -8.20 1.03 23.32
C TYR A 100 -7.28 0.19 22.41
N VAL A 101 -7.23 0.47 21.10
CA VAL A 101 -6.35 -0.29 20.19
C VAL A 101 -4.87 0.02 20.40
N HIS A 102 -4.53 1.24 20.82
CA HIS A 102 -3.17 1.60 21.21
C HIS A 102 -2.71 0.78 22.44
N ASP A 103 -3.58 0.61 23.43
CA ASP A 103 -3.29 -0.23 24.60
C ASP A 103 -3.11 -1.70 24.20
N GLN A 104 -3.95 -2.22 23.29
CA GLN A 104 -3.78 -3.56 22.73
C GLN A 104 -2.40 -3.72 22.05
N ARG A 105 -1.95 -2.72 21.29
CA ARG A 105 -0.59 -2.72 20.71
C ARG A 105 0.47 -2.77 21.79
N ASN A 106 0.34 -1.96 22.85
CA ASN A 106 1.30 -1.93 23.95
C ASN A 106 1.38 -3.27 24.69
N GLU A 107 0.27 -4.01 24.82
CA GLU A 107 0.27 -5.35 25.41
C GLU A 107 1.06 -6.36 24.57
N GLN A 108 0.93 -6.30 23.24
CA GLN A 108 1.67 -7.17 22.31
C GLN A 108 3.18 -6.93 22.39
N TYR A 109 3.62 -5.68 22.59
CA TYR A 109 5.04 -5.32 22.55
C TYR A 109 5.72 -5.30 23.93
N HIS A 110 5.03 -4.82 24.97
CA HIS A 110 5.64 -4.54 26.27
C HIS A 110 5.29 -5.54 27.38
N ARG A 111 4.20 -6.31 27.21
CA ARG A 111 3.74 -7.25 28.26
C ARG A 111 3.96 -8.73 27.91
N GLY A 112 4.60 -9.02 26.76
CA GLY A 112 4.94 -10.39 26.35
C GLY A 112 3.72 -11.25 26.01
N SER A 113 2.60 -10.62 25.64
CA SER A 113 1.40 -11.33 25.17
C SER A 113 1.74 -12.15 23.92
N LYS A 114 1.38 -13.44 23.93
CA LYS A 114 1.44 -14.32 22.74
C LYS A 114 0.17 -14.24 21.90
N GLY A 115 -0.74 -13.32 22.20
CA GLY A 115 -2.02 -13.20 21.50
C GLY A 115 -1.84 -12.81 20.04
N THR A 116 -2.78 -13.20 19.19
CA THR A 116 -2.88 -12.65 17.83
C THR A 116 -3.93 -11.53 17.88
N PRO A 117 -3.66 -10.33 17.34
CA PRO A 117 -4.63 -9.25 17.33
C PRO A 117 -5.95 -9.70 16.72
N GLU A 118 -7.05 -9.34 17.37
CA GLU A 118 -8.39 -9.59 16.85
C GLU A 118 -8.64 -8.75 15.60
N LYS A 119 -9.44 -9.29 14.67
CA LYS A 119 -9.78 -8.59 13.42
C LYS A 119 -10.39 -7.21 13.67
N GLN A 120 -11.26 -7.08 14.67
CA GLN A 120 -11.89 -5.81 15.02
C GLN A 120 -10.86 -4.76 15.46
N VAL A 121 -9.81 -5.15 16.19
CA VAL A 121 -8.72 -4.24 16.58
C VAL A 121 -7.99 -3.73 15.35
N LEU A 122 -7.69 -4.62 14.39
CA LEU A 122 -7.05 -4.26 13.12
C LEU A 122 -7.92 -3.33 12.27
N GLU A 123 -9.22 -3.59 12.18
CA GLU A 123 -10.17 -2.76 11.45
C GLU A 123 -10.24 -1.33 12.03
N ILE A 124 -10.31 -1.21 13.36
CA ILE A 124 -10.35 0.09 14.05
C ILE A 124 -9.06 0.87 13.80
N VAL A 125 -7.89 0.28 14.02
CA VAL A 125 -6.61 0.99 13.87
C VAL A 125 -6.33 1.36 12.42
N ARG A 126 -6.68 0.48 11.45
CA ARG A 126 -6.59 0.76 10.02
C ARG A 126 -7.46 1.95 9.68
N LYS A 127 -8.75 1.92 10.05
CA LYS A 127 -9.69 3.02 9.78
C LYS A 127 -9.19 4.33 10.39
N ALA A 128 -8.74 4.31 11.64
CA ALA A 128 -8.22 5.49 12.32
C ALA A 128 -6.99 6.07 11.60
N SER A 129 -6.02 5.22 11.22
CA SER A 129 -4.81 5.67 10.52
C SER A 129 -5.12 6.34 9.17
N LEU A 130 -6.00 5.74 8.37
CA LEU A 130 -6.41 6.27 7.07
C LEU A 130 -7.18 7.58 7.21
N TRP A 131 -8.14 7.64 8.13
CA TRP A 131 -8.93 8.83 8.37
C TRP A 131 -8.09 10.00 8.89
N ILE A 132 -7.20 9.77 9.85
CA ILE A 132 -6.31 10.81 10.39
C ILE A 132 -5.39 11.33 9.28
N MET A 133 -4.84 10.43 8.47
CA MET A 133 -4.01 10.78 7.33
C MET A 133 -4.76 11.64 6.32
N ALA A 134 -5.95 11.20 5.90
CA ALA A 134 -6.81 11.93 4.98
C ALA A 134 -7.17 13.32 5.51
N THR A 135 -7.51 13.40 6.80
CA THR A 135 -7.91 14.64 7.46
C THR A 135 -6.76 15.63 7.54
N LEU A 136 -5.60 15.22 8.08
CA LEU A 136 -4.48 16.15 8.31
C LEU A 136 -3.89 16.67 7.00
N TYR A 137 -3.78 15.81 5.99
CA TYR A 137 -3.12 16.14 4.71
C TYR A 137 -4.08 16.44 3.57
N SER A 138 -5.39 16.56 3.86
CA SER A 138 -6.44 16.91 2.89
C SER A 138 -6.48 15.98 1.67
N ILE A 139 -6.35 14.67 1.91
CA ILE A 139 -6.35 13.65 0.86
C ILE A 139 -7.80 13.21 0.63
N THR A 140 -8.31 13.40 -0.60
CA THR A 140 -9.73 13.16 -0.92
C THR A 140 -10.11 11.68 -0.89
N ASP A 141 -9.27 10.81 -1.44
CA ASP A 141 -9.54 9.37 -1.54
C ASP A 141 -8.32 8.56 -1.11
N ILE A 142 -8.17 8.41 0.21
CA ILE A 142 -7.03 7.72 0.81
C ILE A 142 -7.06 6.22 0.53
N GLU A 143 -8.25 5.61 0.44
CA GLU A 143 -8.41 4.18 0.15
C GLU A 143 -7.97 3.88 -1.29
N LYS A 144 -8.42 4.67 -2.27
CA LYS A 144 -7.94 4.54 -3.65
C LYS A 144 -6.44 4.76 -3.74
N THR A 145 -5.91 5.79 -3.05
CA THR A 145 -4.47 6.07 -3.03
C THR A 145 -3.67 4.89 -2.47
N LEU A 146 -4.14 4.26 -1.38
CA LEU A 146 -3.52 3.07 -0.80
C LEU A 146 -3.58 1.88 -1.75
N ASN A 147 -4.75 1.61 -2.34
CA ASN A 147 -4.93 0.51 -3.28
C ASN A 147 -4.08 0.67 -4.54
N ASP A 148 -4.04 1.85 -5.12
CA ASP A 148 -3.22 2.17 -6.29
C ASP A 148 -1.73 1.98 -5.95
N THR A 149 -1.30 2.42 -4.76
CA THR A 149 0.11 2.31 -4.33
C THR A 149 0.52 0.85 -4.14
N ILE A 150 -0.34 0.02 -3.51
CA ILE A 150 -0.05 -1.41 -3.35
C ILE A 150 -0.08 -2.12 -4.70
N THR A 151 -1.03 -1.79 -5.57
CA THR A 151 -1.13 -2.39 -6.90
C THR A 151 0.11 -2.05 -7.74
N ALA A 152 0.62 -0.82 -7.66
CA ALA A 152 1.84 -0.41 -8.35
C ALA A 152 3.11 -1.12 -7.83
N LYS A 153 3.08 -1.68 -6.61
CA LYS A 153 4.18 -2.50 -6.05
C LYS A 153 4.07 -3.97 -6.41
N LEU A 154 2.88 -4.44 -6.83
CA LEU A 154 2.76 -5.81 -7.30
C LEU A 154 3.60 -5.97 -8.57
N PRO A 155 4.24 -7.14 -8.77
CA PRO A 155 4.82 -7.44 -10.07
C PRO A 155 3.72 -7.27 -11.13
N PRO A 156 4.05 -6.81 -12.35
CA PRO A 156 3.08 -6.80 -13.42
C PRO A 156 2.45 -8.18 -13.51
N PRO A 157 1.13 -8.27 -13.79
CA PRO A 157 0.53 -9.56 -14.05
C PRO A 157 1.39 -10.28 -15.09
N PRO A 158 1.59 -11.62 -14.96
CA PRO A 158 2.34 -12.36 -15.95
C PRO A 158 1.79 -12.00 -17.32
N ALA A 159 2.70 -11.80 -18.29
CA ALA A 159 2.34 -11.55 -19.67
C ALA A 159 1.21 -12.52 -20.08
N GLN A 160 0.24 -12.09 -20.89
CA GLN A 160 -0.67 -13.07 -21.47
C GLN A 160 -0.05 -13.57 -22.77
N PRO A 161 -0.13 -14.88 -23.05
CA PRO A 161 0.21 -15.41 -24.37
C PRO A 161 -0.62 -14.68 -25.44
N ASP A 162 0.04 -14.30 -26.53
CA ASP A 162 -0.61 -13.77 -27.71
C ASP A 162 -0.79 -14.90 -28.71
N LYS A 163 -2.04 -15.17 -29.09
CA LYS A 163 -2.35 -16.27 -29.99
C LYS A 163 -1.60 -16.18 -31.33
N ASN A 164 -1.37 -14.98 -31.86
CA ASN A 164 -0.64 -14.82 -33.11
C ASN A 164 0.83 -15.21 -32.95
N PHE A 165 1.40 -14.94 -31.78
CA PHE A 165 2.77 -15.37 -31.47
C PHE A 165 2.82 -16.87 -31.24
N ASP A 166 1.83 -17.43 -30.53
CA ASP A 166 1.72 -18.87 -30.31
C ASP A 166 1.69 -19.62 -31.64
N ASP A 167 0.76 -19.23 -32.52
CA ASP A 167 0.57 -19.85 -33.83
C ASP A 167 1.85 -19.73 -34.68
N ALA A 168 2.48 -18.55 -34.75
CA ALA A 168 3.69 -18.33 -35.56
C ALA A 168 4.92 -19.09 -35.03
N ILE A 169 5.10 -19.14 -33.70
CA ILE A 169 6.21 -19.85 -33.06
C ILE A 169 6.02 -21.36 -33.23
N ASP A 170 4.81 -21.87 -33.00
CA ASP A 170 4.53 -23.31 -33.11
C ASP A 170 4.56 -23.80 -34.56
N GLU A 171 4.15 -22.97 -35.52
CA GLU A 171 4.29 -23.26 -36.94
C GLU A 171 5.77 -23.41 -37.34
N LEU A 172 6.64 -22.51 -36.87
CA LEU A 172 8.05 -22.53 -37.23
C LEU A 172 8.84 -23.63 -36.50
N TYR A 173 8.64 -23.78 -35.19
CA TYR A 173 9.49 -24.62 -34.34
C TYR A 173 8.87 -25.98 -34.01
N GLY A 174 7.55 -26.13 -34.21
CA GLY A 174 6.85 -27.39 -33.97
C GLY A 174 6.85 -27.83 -32.50
N PRO A 175 6.41 -29.07 -32.23
CA PRO A 175 6.30 -29.56 -30.86
C PRO A 175 7.67 -29.89 -30.23
N VAL A 176 7.82 -29.61 -28.94
CA VAL A 176 9.01 -29.89 -28.13
C VAL A 176 8.74 -31.07 -27.20
N VAL A 177 9.67 -32.03 -27.12
CA VAL A 177 9.54 -33.20 -26.24
C VAL A 177 10.42 -33.07 -25.01
N ILE A 178 9.83 -33.03 -23.82
CA ILE A 178 10.52 -32.95 -22.54
C ILE A 178 10.10 -34.14 -21.68
N ALA A 179 11.06 -34.97 -21.27
CA ALA A 179 10.83 -36.18 -20.46
C ALA A 179 9.73 -37.12 -21.03
N GLY A 180 9.60 -37.17 -22.35
CA GLY A 180 8.59 -38.00 -23.04
C GLY A 180 7.19 -37.38 -23.10
N GLN A 181 7.01 -36.15 -22.61
CA GLN A 181 5.80 -35.36 -22.79
C GLN A 181 5.99 -34.38 -23.96
N VAL A 182 4.92 -34.10 -24.70
CA VAL A 182 4.93 -33.21 -25.87
C VAL A 182 4.30 -31.88 -25.48
N TYR A 183 4.98 -30.79 -25.79
CA TYR A 183 4.56 -29.41 -25.51
C TYR A 183 4.63 -28.56 -26.78
N ALA A 184 3.85 -27.48 -26.81
CA ALA A 184 4.03 -26.43 -27.81
C ALA A 184 5.35 -25.68 -27.56
N ALA A 185 6.04 -25.26 -28.61
CA ALA A 185 7.26 -24.48 -28.48
C ALA A 185 6.96 -23.11 -27.86
N SER A 186 5.85 -22.50 -28.28
CA SER A 186 5.31 -21.27 -27.72
C SER A 186 5.07 -21.36 -26.20
N GLU A 187 4.43 -22.44 -25.74
CA GLU A 187 4.13 -22.69 -24.33
C GLU A 187 5.40 -22.79 -23.48
N ILE A 188 6.38 -23.59 -23.94
CA ILE A 188 7.65 -23.74 -23.22
C ILE A 188 8.43 -22.43 -23.20
N LEU A 189 8.51 -21.74 -24.34
CA LEU A 189 9.23 -20.49 -24.46
C LEU A 189 8.61 -19.41 -23.57
N PHE A 190 7.28 -19.27 -23.61
CA PHE A 190 6.52 -18.34 -22.77
C PHE A 190 6.70 -18.64 -21.26
N ALA A 191 6.70 -19.92 -20.87
CA ALA A 191 6.85 -20.32 -19.47
C ALA A 191 8.29 -20.14 -18.94
N MET A 192 9.30 -20.19 -19.82
CA MET A 192 10.71 -20.10 -19.43
C MET A 192 11.30 -18.69 -19.57
N ASP A 193 10.90 -17.94 -20.60
CA ASP A 193 11.42 -16.62 -20.93
C ASP A 193 10.38 -15.82 -21.75
N ASP A 194 9.55 -15.05 -21.04
CA ASP A 194 8.46 -14.28 -21.65
C ASP A 194 8.94 -13.14 -22.56
N LEU A 195 10.17 -12.67 -22.37
CA LEU A 195 10.79 -11.67 -23.22
C LEU A 195 11.21 -12.29 -24.56
N ALA A 196 11.91 -13.43 -24.51
CA ALA A 196 12.30 -14.14 -25.72
C ALA A 196 11.09 -14.58 -26.55
N TYR A 197 10.03 -15.05 -25.89
CA TYR A 197 8.74 -15.34 -26.53
C TYR A 197 8.19 -14.14 -27.31
N ARG A 198 8.19 -12.95 -26.71
CA ARG A 198 7.67 -11.73 -27.35
C ARG A 198 8.53 -11.27 -28.52
N ASP A 199 9.84 -11.28 -28.36
CA ASP A 199 10.76 -10.82 -29.41
C ASP A 199 10.66 -11.71 -30.65
N ILE A 200 10.64 -13.04 -30.45
CA ILE A 200 10.50 -14.01 -31.54
C ILE A 200 9.11 -13.93 -32.16
N GLY A 201 8.05 -13.88 -31.35
CA GLY A 201 6.68 -13.76 -31.85
C GLY A 201 6.47 -12.51 -32.71
N LEU A 202 7.02 -11.37 -32.27
CA LEU A 202 6.96 -10.11 -33.02
C LEU A 202 7.74 -10.20 -34.34
N GLU A 203 8.95 -10.77 -34.33
CA GLU A 203 9.75 -10.94 -35.54
C GLU A 203 9.01 -11.81 -36.58
N LEU A 204 8.41 -12.92 -36.14
CA LEU A 204 7.74 -13.85 -37.04
C LEU A 204 6.45 -13.27 -37.61
N THR A 205 5.62 -12.68 -36.77
CA THR A 205 4.35 -12.07 -37.22
C THR A 205 4.57 -10.84 -38.09
N THR A 206 5.64 -10.07 -37.87
CA THR A 206 6.01 -8.96 -38.76
C THR A 206 6.44 -9.47 -40.14
N LYS A 207 7.26 -10.51 -40.21
CA LYS A 207 7.67 -11.12 -41.48
C LYS A 207 6.49 -11.71 -42.26
N GLN A 208 5.59 -12.41 -41.57
CA GLN A 208 4.38 -12.95 -42.20
C GLN A 208 3.49 -11.85 -42.78
N ALA A 209 3.32 -10.73 -42.06
CA ALA A 209 2.54 -9.59 -42.55
C ALA A 209 3.19 -8.89 -43.76
N GLU A 210 4.53 -8.85 -43.83
CA GLU A 210 5.26 -8.33 -44.98
C GLU A 210 5.10 -9.25 -46.21
N GLU A 211 5.21 -10.56 -46.03
CA GLU A 211 5.05 -11.57 -47.10
C GLU A 211 3.61 -11.66 -47.64
N GLU A 212 2.58 -11.39 -46.83
CA GLU A 212 1.17 -11.34 -47.27
C GLU A 212 0.81 -10.05 -48.04
N SER A 213 1.70 -9.05 -48.03
CA SER A 213 1.48 -7.74 -48.65
C SER A 213 2.16 -7.54 -50.02
N GLU A 214 2.95 -8.52 -50.47
CA GLU A 214 3.57 -8.61 -51.82
C GLU A 214 2.75 -9.47 -52.80
#